data_AF-A0AAD7M3R5-F1
#
_entry.id   AF-A0AAD7M3R5-F1
#
_cell.length_a   1.000
_cell.length_b   1.000
_cell.length_c   1.000
_cell.angle_alpha   90.00
_cell.angle_beta   90.00
_cell.angle_gamma   90.00
#
_symmetry.space_group_name_H-M   'P 1'
#
loop_
_entity.id
_entity.type
_entity.pdbx_description
1 polymer ?
#
loop_
_entity_poly.entity_id
_entity_poly.type
_entity_poly.pdbx_seq_one_letter_code
_entity_poly.pdbx_strand_id
1 'polypeptide(L)'
;MENHATSLTEEANYLVVSQHKAHGDLIIPQAPTPQPQQNYSHFPMHGITEGSLQPQECGPRCTGRCSKTAYKKPCMFFCQKCCAKCLCVPPGTYGNKQFCPCYNNWKTKRGGPKCP
;
A
#
# COMPACT_ATOMS: atom_id res chain seq x y z
N MET A 1 66.12 -44.60 -13.35
CA MET A 1 66.28 -43.22 -12.83
C MET A 1 64.88 -42.65 -12.63
N GLU A 2 64.08 -43.24 -11.74
CA GLU A 2 64.04 -42.95 -10.28
C GLU A 2 63.51 -41.52 -10.05
N ASN A 3 62.23 -41.37 -9.66
CA ASN A 3 61.73 -41.30 -8.26
C ASN A 3 62.47 -40.21 -7.47
N HIS A 4 61.87 -39.09 -7.09
CA HIS A 4 61.15 -38.82 -5.83
C HIS A 4 60.96 -37.27 -5.79
N ALA A 5 59.95 -36.64 -5.20
CA ALA A 5 59.12 -37.02 -4.08
C ALA A 5 57.73 -36.36 -4.13
N THR A 6 56.77 -37.19 -3.78
CA THR A 6 55.48 -37.05 -3.12
C THR A 6 55.26 -35.88 -2.13
N SER A 7 53.95 -35.57 -1.99
CA SER A 7 53.25 -35.09 -0.77
C SER A 7 53.25 -33.57 -0.52
N LEU A 8 52.14 -32.84 -0.36
CA LEU A 8 50.93 -33.10 0.44
C LEU A 8 49.72 -32.22 -0.04
N THR A 9 48.53 -32.83 -0.03
CA THR A 9 47.16 -32.28 0.23
C THR A 9 46.57 -31.21 -0.71
N GLU A 10 45.70 -31.52 -1.68
CA GLU A 10 44.25 -31.85 -1.64
C GLU A 10 43.30 -30.75 -1.11
N GLU A 11 42.58 -30.13 -2.06
CA GLU A 11 41.13 -29.87 -2.06
C GLU A 11 40.49 -29.23 -0.81
N ALA A 12 40.70 -27.92 -0.63
CA ALA A 12 39.89 -27.11 0.29
C ALA A 12 39.01 -26.10 -0.47
N ASN A 13 38.00 -26.58 -1.19
CA ASN A 13 36.80 -25.75 -1.40
C ASN A 13 35.47 -26.52 -1.47
N TYR A 14 35.43 -27.73 -0.89
CA TYR A 14 34.18 -28.47 -0.68
C TYR A 14 33.81 -28.51 0.80
N LEU A 15 33.30 -27.40 1.34
CA LEU A 15 32.61 -27.37 2.65
C LEU A 15 31.51 -26.30 2.63
N VAL A 16 30.46 -26.54 1.83
CA VAL A 16 29.11 -26.02 2.12
C VAL A 16 28.21 -27.21 2.44
N VAL A 17 28.50 -27.90 3.55
CA VAL A 17 27.57 -28.84 4.18
C VAL A 17 27.72 -28.77 5.70
N SER A 18 26.61 -28.38 6.34
CA SER A 18 26.22 -28.58 7.75
C SER A 18 27.23 -28.34 8.89
N GLN A 19 26.95 -27.29 9.67
CA GLN A 19 26.98 -27.41 11.12
C GLN A 19 26.02 -26.43 11.79
N HIS A 20 25.02 -27.02 12.44
CA HIS A 20 24.07 -26.35 13.32
C HIS A 20 24.81 -26.14 14.64
N LYS A 21 25.05 -24.89 15.05
CA LYS A 21 25.41 -24.60 16.43
C LYS A 21 24.34 -23.71 17.04
N ALA A 22 23.53 -24.36 17.86
CA ALA A 22 22.55 -23.74 18.75
C ALA A 22 23.29 -22.80 19.71
N HIS A 23 23.06 -21.50 19.54
CA HIS A 23 23.13 -20.55 20.64
C HIS A 23 21.68 -20.29 21.03
N GLY A 24 21.29 -20.94 22.13
CA GLY A 24 20.01 -20.72 22.77
C GLY A 24 20.01 -19.38 23.47
N ASP A 25 19.49 -18.37 22.79
CA ASP A 25 18.81 -17.27 23.48
C ASP A 25 17.38 -17.71 23.72
N LEU A 26 16.98 -17.71 24.99
CA LEU A 26 15.60 -17.92 25.40
C LEU A 26 14.75 -16.85 24.72
N ILE A 27 14.12 -17.23 23.60
CA ILE A 27 13.03 -16.47 23.02
C ILE A 27 11.91 -16.53 24.04
N ILE A 28 11.88 -15.54 24.93
CA ILE A 28 10.65 -15.18 25.63
C ILE A 28 9.64 -14.95 24.50
N PRO A 29 8.51 -15.68 24.44
CA PRO A 29 7.48 -15.35 23.49
C PRO A 29 7.04 -13.94 23.86
N GLN A 30 7.47 -12.95 23.08
CA GLN A 30 6.88 -11.63 23.14
C GLN A 30 5.42 -11.87 22.81
N ALA A 31 4.57 -11.79 23.84
CA ALA A 31 3.14 -11.75 23.65
C ALA A 31 2.89 -10.68 22.58
N PRO A 32 2.10 -10.98 21.53
CA PRO A 32 1.81 -10.00 20.51
C PRO A 32 1.32 -8.75 21.22
N THR A 33 2.01 -7.63 20.98
CA THR A 33 1.57 -6.32 21.42
C THR A 33 0.08 -6.20 21.11
N PRO A 34 -0.76 -5.61 22.01
CA PRO A 34 -2.11 -5.29 21.64
C PRO A 34 -2.02 -4.32 20.46
N GLN A 35 -2.18 -4.85 19.25
CA GLN A 35 -2.34 -4.04 18.05
C GLN A 35 -3.59 -3.21 18.32
N PRO A 36 -3.51 -1.86 18.37
CA PRO A 36 -4.72 -1.06 18.47
C PRO A 36 -5.60 -1.45 17.28
N GLN A 37 -6.76 -2.02 17.56
CA GLN A 37 -7.60 -2.75 16.61
C GLN A 37 -7.93 -1.85 15.39
N GLN A 38 -7.13 -1.92 14.33
CA GLN A 38 -7.45 -1.33 13.03
C GLN A 38 -8.31 -2.31 12.25
N ASN A 39 -9.47 -2.67 12.83
CA ASN A 39 -10.48 -3.46 12.16
C ASN A 39 -11.70 -2.58 11.90
N TYR A 40 -11.67 -1.91 10.75
CA TYR A 40 -12.88 -1.67 9.95
C TYR A 40 -12.46 -1.70 8.48
N SER A 41 -13.18 -2.46 7.65
CA SER A 41 -13.20 -2.41 6.18
C SER A 41 -12.27 -3.30 5.34
N HIS A 42 -12.42 -4.62 5.45
CA HIS A 42 -12.21 -5.52 4.28
C HIS A 42 -13.51 -5.71 3.46
N PHE A 43 -14.53 -4.87 3.63
CA PHE A 43 -15.68 -4.88 2.72
C PHE A 43 -15.33 -4.09 1.47
N PRO A 44 -15.48 -4.64 0.25
CA PRO A 44 -15.15 -3.99 -1.01
C PRO A 44 -15.96 -2.70 -1.30
N MET A 45 -16.87 -2.35 -0.39
CA MET A 45 -17.82 -1.24 -0.51
C MET A 45 -17.50 -0.05 0.41
N HIS A 46 -16.48 -0.14 1.28
CA HIS A 46 -16.09 1.03 2.09
C HIS A 46 -15.50 2.11 1.19
N GLY A 47 -15.96 3.35 1.35
CA GLY A 47 -15.42 4.52 0.65
C GLY A 47 -15.94 4.80 -0.75
N ILE A 48 -16.85 3.97 -1.26
CA ILE A 48 -17.53 4.18 -2.55
C ILE A 48 -18.96 4.70 -2.40
N THR A 49 -19.55 4.63 -1.20
CA THR A 49 -20.84 5.25 -0.88
C THR A 49 -20.62 6.60 -0.20
N GLU A 50 -21.52 7.54 -0.45
CA GLU A 50 -21.44 8.88 0.15
C GLU A 50 -21.45 8.82 1.68
N GLY A 51 -20.60 9.62 2.34
CA GLY A 51 -20.52 9.65 3.81
C GLY A 51 -19.73 8.51 4.45
N SER A 52 -19.23 7.53 3.69
CA SER A 52 -18.57 6.35 4.25
C SER A 52 -17.10 6.57 4.65
N LEU A 53 -16.42 7.60 4.12
CA LEU A 53 -15.03 7.87 4.45
C LEU A 53 -14.87 8.81 5.65
N GLN A 54 -13.83 8.59 6.44
CA GLN A 54 -13.27 9.61 7.32
C GLN A 54 -12.34 10.54 6.52
N PRO A 55 -12.16 11.81 6.93
CA PRO A 55 -11.26 12.76 6.26
C PRO A 55 -9.83 12.25 6.06
N GLN A 56 -9.33 11.44 6.99
CA GLN A 56 -8.00 10.84 6.97
C GLN A 56 -7.84 9.82 5.84
N GLU A 57 -8.94 9.18 5.42
CA GLU A 57 -8.96 8.17 4.36
C GLU A 57 -8.98 8.79 2.95
N CYS A 58 -9.20 10.11 2.84
CA CYS A 58 -9.24 10.81 1.55
C CYS A 58 -7.91 10.75 0.79
N GLY A 59 -6.79 10.84 1.50
CA GLY A 59 -5.44 10.84 0.91
C GLY A 59 -5.19 9.62 0.00
N PRO A 60 -5.18 8.39 0.54
CA PRO A 60 -4.92 7.18 -0.25
C PRO A 60 -5.96 6.97 -1.35
N ARG A 61 -7.24 7.28 -1.10
CA ARG A 61 -8.30 7.17 -2.12
C ARG A 61 -8.06 8.11 -3.31
N CYS A 62 -7.65 9.35 -3.04
CA CYS A 62 -7.33 10.32 -4.07
C CYS A 62 -6.04 9.97 -4.83
N THR A 63 -5.07 9.33 -4.18
CA THR A 63 -3.90 8.75 -4.88
C THR A 63 -4.32 7.73 -5.92
N GLY A 64 -5.22 6.82 -5.56
CA GLY A 64 -5.80 5.85 -6.50
C GLY A 64 -6.53 6.54 -7.65
N ARG A 65 -7.43 7.47 -7.34
CA ARG A 65 -8.23 8.23 -8.32
C ARG A 65 -7.36 9.00 -9.32
N CYS A 66 -6.29 9.63 -8.84
CA CYS A 66 -5.40 10.47 -9.65
C CYS A 66 -4.20 9.71 -10.26
N SER A 67 -4.12 8.39 -10.09
CA SER A 67 -2.94 7.58 -10.48
C SER A 67 -2.64 7.54 -11.98
N LYS A 68 -3.62 7.81 -12.86
CA LYS A 68 -3.44 7.80 -14.33
C LYS A 68 -3.47 9.16 -15.03
N THR A 69 -3.77 10.26 -14.34
CA THR A 69 -3.75 11.59 -14.97
C THR A 69 -2.33 12.16 -15.08
N ALA A 70 -2.03 12.90 -16.15
CA ALA A 70 -0.80 13.71 -16.23
C ALA A 70 -0.84 14.92 -15.28
N TYR A 71 -2.04 15.41 -14.95
CA TYR A 71 -2.25 16.59 -14.11
C TYR A 71 -2.39 16.22 -12.63
N LYS A 72 -1.35 15.57 -12.07
CA LYS A 72 -1.36 15.02 -10.70
C LYS A 72 -1.72 16.04 -9.62
N LYS A 73 -1.01 17.18 -9.61
CA LYS A 73 -1.17 18.23 -8.60
C LYS A 73 -2.61 18.79 -8.54
N PRO A 74 -3.20 19.28 -9.64
CA PRO A 74 -4.57 19.78 -9.59
C PRO A 74 -5.59 18.66 -9.33
N CYS A 75 -5.39 17.44 -9.87
CA CYS A 75 -6.29 16.32 -9.57
C CYS A 75 -6.33 16.04 -8.06
N MET A 76 -5.17 15.93 -7.41
CA MET A 76 -5.10 15.65 -5.99
C MET A 76 -5.76 16.77 -5.16
N PHE A 77 -5.50 18.03 -5.50
CA PHE A 77 -6.10 19.19 -4.85
C PHE A 77 -7.63 19.16 -4.89
N PHE A 78 -8.21 18.97 -6.09
CA PHE A 78 -9.67 18.91 -6.21
C PHE A 78 -10.25 17.63 -5.62
N CYS A 79 -9.60 16.48 -5.78
CA CYS A 79 -10.06 15.23 -5.18
C CYS A 79 -10.16 15.34 -3.66
N GLN A 80 -9.10 15.80 -2.99
CA GLN A 80 -9.09 15.97 -1.53
C GLN A 80 -10.16 16.96 -1.08
N LYS A 81 -10.34 18.07 -1.80
CA LYS A 81 -11.38 19.05 -1.51
C LYS A 81 -12.79 18.46 -1.62
N CYS A 82 -13.04 17.66 -2.66
CA CYS A 82 -14.32 16.98 -2.84
C CYS A 82 -14.53 15.89 -1.79
N CYS A 83 -13.49 15.11 -1.47
CA CYS A 83 -13.56 14.08 -0.46
C CYS A 83 -13.80 14.65 0.94
N ALA A 84 -13.12 15.73 1.33
CA ALA A 84 -13.37 16.38 2.62
C ALA A 84 -14.81 16.90 2.75
N LYS A 85 -15.46 17.24 1.63
CA LYS A 85 -16.86 17.70 1.63
C LYS A 85 -17.87 16.56 1.60
N CYS A 86 -17.63 15.55 0.76
CA CYS A 86 -18.58 14.51 0.43
C CYS A 86 -18.30 13.17 1.13
N LEU A 87 -17.13 13.06 1.79
CA LEU A 87 -16.66 11.86 2.49
C LEU A 87 -16.76 10.60 1.60
N CYS A 88 -16.39 10.74 0.33
CA CYS A 88 -16.51 9.71 -0.70
C CYS A 88 -15.55 9.98 -1.86
N VAL A 89 -14.94 8.93 -2.41
CA VAL A 89 -14.14 8.99 -3.65
C VAL A 89 -14.57 7.83 -4.55
N PRO A 90 -15.10 8.09 -5.76
CA PRO A 90 -15.62 7.01 -6.57
C PRO A 90 -14.51 6.08 -7.09
N PRO A 91 -14.82 4.79 -7.31
CA PRO A 91 -13.81 3.80 -7.66
C PRO A 91 -13.22 4.02 -9.06
N GLY A 92 -11.99 3.55 -9.25
CA GLY A 92 -11.24 3.70 -10.50
C GLY A 92 -10.58 5.07 -10.65
N THR A 93 -10.04 5.32 -11.84
CA THR A 93 -9.29 6.54 -12.19
C THR A 93 -10.10 7.54 -13.01
N TYR A 94 -11.21 7.08 -13.58
CA TYR A 94 -12.12 7.87 -14.41
C TYR A 94 -13.57 7.39 -14.19
N GLY A 95 -14.54 8.26 -14.43
CA GLY A 95 -15.96 7.91 -14.36
C GLY A 95 -16.44 7.53 -12.95
N ASN A 96 -17.44 6.64 -12.91
CA ASN A 96 -18.03 6.06 -11.69
C ASN A 96 -18.58 7.08 -10.68
N LYS A 97 -18.84 8.31 -11.13
CA LYS A 97 -19.26 9.38 -10.23
C LYS A 97 -20.64 9.13 -9.62
N GLN A 98 -21.48 8.30 -10.26
CA GLN A 98 -22.81 7.93 -9.74
C GLN A 98 -22.78 7.24 -8.36
N PHE A 99 -21.64 6.64 -7.96
CA PHE A 99 -21.50 6.02 -6.63
C PHE A 99 -21.37 7.06 -5.50
N CYS A 100 -20.87 8.25 -5.82
CA CYS A 100 -20.74 9.37 -4.88
C CYS A 100 -21.53 10.60 -5.43
N PRO A 101 -22.86 10.69 -5.24
CA PRO A 101 -23.67 11.79 -5.79
C PRO A 101 -23.16 13.20 -5.46
N CYS A 102 -22.76 13.51 -4.22
CA CYS A 102 -22.16 14.81 -3.88
C CYS A 102 -20.90 15.11 -4.69
N TYR A 103 -20.02 14.11 -4.85
CA TYR A 103 -18.79 14.25 -5.64
C TYR A 103 -19.11 14.52 -7.12
N ASN A 104 -20.13 13.86 -7.66
CA ASN A 104 -20.59 14.04 -9.04
C ASN A 104 -21.23 15.43 -9.29
N ASN A 105 -22.03 15.87 -8.32
CA ASN A 105 -22.88 17.04 -8.43
C ASN A 105 -22.13 18.34 -8.11
N TRP A 106 -20.91 18.27 -7.58
CA TRP A 106 -20.10 19.46 -7.35
C TRP A 106 -19.62 20.08 -8.67
N LYS A 107 -20.17 21.24 -8.99
CA LYS A 107 -19.87 22.00 -10.21
C LYS A 107 -19.03 23.24 -9.91
N THR A 108 -18.31 23.69 -10.93
CA THR A 108 -17.67 25.02 -10.96
C THR A 108 -18.72 26.09 -11.23
N LYS A 109 -18.36 27.37 -11.08
CA LYS A 109 -19.26 28.49 -11.42
C LYS A 109 -19.69 28.50 -12.89
N ARG A 110 -18.91 27.86 -13.78
CA ARG A 110 -19.19 27.72 -15.21
C ARG A 110 -20.00 26.45 -15.55
N GLY A 111 -20.51 25.73 -14.55
CA GLY A 111 -21.31 24.52 -14.72
C GLY A 111 -20.51 23.23 -14.97
N GLY A 112 -19.21 23.32 -15.30
CA GLY A 112 -18.35 22.15 -15.51
C GLY A 112 -18.08 21.34 -14.22
N PRO A 113 -17.68 20.06 -14.33
CA PRO A 113 -17.36 19.21 -13.18
C PRO A 113 -16.20 19.81 -12.37
N LYS A 114 -16.35 19.86 -11.05
CA LYS A 114 -15.30 20.36 -10.14
C LYS A 114 -14.38 19.27 -9.62
N CYS A 115 -14.93 18.07 -9.43
CA CYS A 115 -14.21 16.93 -8.91
C CYS A 115 -13.68 16.03 -10.05
N PRO A 116 -12.47 15.46 -9.94
CA PRO A 116 -11.85 14.66 -10.99
C PRO A 116 -12.60 13.36 -11.34
#